data_AF-A0A151SSQ3-F1
#
_entry.id   AF-A0A151SSQ3-F1
#
_cell.length_a   1.000
_cell.length_b   1.000
_cell.length_c   1.000
_cell.angle_alpha   90.00
_cell.angle_beta   90.00
_cell.angle_gamma   90.00
#
_symmetry.space_group_name_H-M   'P 1'
#
loop_
_entity.id
_entity.type
_entity.pdbx_description
1 polymer ?
#
loop_
_entity_poly.entity_id
_entity_poly.type
_entity_poly.pdbx_seq_one_letter_code
_entity_poly.pdbx_strand_id
1 'polypeptide(L)'
;MELEAVKRYLEKGGVTASLIDDLPPRFLEPLVMNSLQVDLIEPGRIVCSMKIPQRLLNAGNSLHGGATAALVDVVGSAAIPTVGYSAPNTGVSVEINVSYLDAAYADVFHFLTPFFFFPSSVFVICDANDLFFWLYRMICLLDG
;
A
#
# COMPACT_ATOMS: atom_id res chain seq x y z
N MET A 1 -27.53 -8.99 23.68
CA MET A 1 -26.73 -8.22 22.70
C MET A 1 -27.72 -7.63 21.70
N GLU A 2 -28.03 -6.34 21.79
CA GLU A 2 -29.05 -5.71 20.95
C GLU A 2 -28.55 -5.53 19.52
N LEU A 3 -29.04 -6.36 18.60
CA LEU A 3 -28.75 -6.27 17.17
C LEU A 3 -29.16 -4.92 16.57
N GLU A 4 -30.20 -4.30 17.12
CA GLU A 4 -30.69 -2.98 16.67
C GLU A 4 -29.74 -1.84 17.00
N ALA A 5 -29.00 -1.91 18.10
CA ALA A 5 -27.97 -0.91 18.42
C ALA A 5 -26.81 -0.97 17.41
N VAL A 6 -26.42 -2.18 16.99
CA VAL A 6 -25.39 -2.40 15.96
C VAL A 6 -25.84 -1.87 14.61
N LYS A 7 -27.07 -2.20 14.19
CA LYS A 7 -27.67 -1.70 12.94
C LYS A 7 -27.68 -0.16 12.92
N ARG A 8 -28.18 0.46 13.99
CA ARG A 8 -28.21 1.93 14.12
C ARG A 8 -26.82 2.54 14.08
N TYR A 9 -25.81 1.89 14.64
CA TYR A 9 -24.43 2.37 14.58
C TYR A 9 -23.87 2.33 13.15
N LEU A 10 -24.14 1.25 12.40
CA LEU A 10 -23.69 1.09 11.01
C LEU A 10 -24.44 2.03 10.04
N GLU A 11 -25.73 2.23 10.25
CA GLU A 11 -26.59 3.08 9.40
C GLU A 11 -26.49 4.57 9.74
N LYS A 12 -25.84 4.92 10.86
CA LYS A 12 -25.54 6.30 11.21
C LYS A 12 -24.45 6.80 10.29
N GLY A 13 -24.84 7.17 9.06
CA GLY A 13 -24.00 7.88 8.12
C GLY A 13 -23.34 9.04 8.85
N GLY A 14 -22.00 9.03 8.89
CA GLY A 14 -21.25 10.11 9.51
C GLY A 14 -21.55 11.43 8.81
N VAL A 15 -21.39 12.54 9.54
CA VAL A 15 -21.44 13.93 9.00
C VAL A 15 -20.49 14.11 7.79
N THR A 16 -19.55 13.19 7.61
CA THR A 16 -18.58 13.09 6.53
C THR A 16 -19.12 12.63 5.17
N ALA A 17 -20.31 12.04 5.06
CA ALA A 17 -20.79 11.49 3.78
C ALA A 17 -20.90 12.57 2.69
N SER A 18 -21.50 13.73 3.01
CA SER A 18 -21.61 14.84 2.05
C SER A 18 -20.27 15.49 1.73
N LEU A 19 -19.29 15.43 2.64
CA LEU A 19 -17.93 15.94 2.39
C LEU A 19 -17.13 15.02 1.46
N ILE A 20 -17.46 13.72 1.41
CA ILE A 20 -16.80 12.75 0.53
C ILE A 20 -17.24 12.97 -0.92
N ASP A 21 -18.51 13.31 -1.14
CA ASP A 21 -19.04 13.60 -2.48
C ASP A 21 -18.38 14.85 -3.11
N ASP A 22 -17.91 15.78 -2.28
CA ASP A 22 -17.21 17.00 -2.70
C ASP A 22 -15.69 16.79 -2.96
N LEU A 23 -15.15 15.59 -2.67
CA LEU A 23 -13.73 15.32 -2.90
C LEU A 23 -13.44 15.23 -4.40
N PRO A 24 -12.24 15.68 -4.84
CA PRO A 24 -11.84 15.53 -6.23
C PRO A 24 -11.84 14.04 -6.62
N PRO A 25 -12.21 13.72 -7.87
CA PRO A 25 -12.14 12.35 -8.36
C PRO A 25 -10.71 11.83 -8.21
N ARG A 26 -10.58 10.55 -7.84
CA ARG A 26 -9.28 9.92 -7.59
C ARG A 26 -8.49 10.60 -6.47
N PHE A 27 -9.14 10.96 -5.37
CA PHE A 27 -8.48 11.60 -4.23
C PHE A 27 -7.47 10.67 -3.52
N LEU A 28 -7.72 9.36 -3.52
CA LEU A 28 -6.89 8.40 -2.79
C LEU A 28 -5.56 8.13 -3.51
N GLU A 29 -5.54 8.11 -4.84
CA GLU A 29 -4.35 7.81 -5.62
C GLU A 29 -3.22 8.82 -5.36
N PRO A 30 -3.41 10.15 -5.44
CA PRO A 30 -2.39 11.13 -5.09
C PRO A 30 -1.96 11.05 -3.63
N LEU A 31 -2.88 10.78 -2.70
CA LEU A 31 -2.54 10.67 -1.28
C LEU A 31 -1.50 9.58 -1.04
N VAL A 32 -1.67 8.45 -1.71
CA VAL A 32 -0.86 7.24 -1.54
C VAL A 32 0.39 7.27 -2.44
N MET A 33 0.26 7.69 -3.70
CA MET A 33 1.32 7.62 -4.71
C MET A 33 2.33 8.76 -4.70
N ASN A 34 2.02 9.93 -4.11
CA ASN A 34 2.89 11.12 -4.21
C ASN A 34 4.32 10.93 -3.67
N SER A 35 4.58 9.89 -2.88
CA SER A 35 5.90 9.56 -2.33
C SER A 35 6.48 8.24 -2.88
N LEU A 36 5.81 7.64 -3.86
CA LEU A 36 6.22 6.40 -4.49
C LEU A 36 7.21 6.69 -5.62
N GLN A 37 8.34 5.99 -5.60
CA GLN A 37 9.37 6.02 -6.63
C GLN A 37 9.46 4.64 -7.26
N VAL A 38 9.49 4.57 -8.59
CA VAL A 38 9.70 3.30 -9.29
C VAL A 38 11.20 3.08 -9.44
N ASP A 39 11.69 1.96 -8.93
CA ASP A 39 13.11 1.60 -8.97
C ASP A 39 13.43 0.67 -10.16
N LEU A 40 12.51 -0.25 -10.47
CA LEU A 40 12.69 -1.25 -11.53
C LEU A 40 11.34 -1.61 -12.18
N ILE A 41 11.35 -1.77 -13.50
CA ILE A 41 10.25 -2.35 -14.27
C ILE A 41 10.82 -3.45 -15.16
N GLU A 42 10.26 -4.65 -15.04
CA GLU A 42 10.53 -5.82 -15.85
C GLU A 42 9.18 -6.40 -16.34
N PRO A 43 9.16 -7.24 -17.39
CA PRO A 43 7.93 -7.92 -17.80
C PRO A 43 7.35 -8.76 -16.66
N GLY A 44 6.19 -8.35 -16.17
CA GLY A 44 5.49 -8.98 -15.05
C GLY A 44 5.99 -8.54 -13.68
N ARG A 45 6.90 -7.57 -13.58
CA ARG A 45 7.45 -7.18 -12.28
C ARG A 45 7.72 -5.69 -12.15
N ILE A 46 7.29 -5.12 -11.03
CA ILE A 46 7.58 -3.73 -10.67
C ILE A 46 8.13 -3.71 -9.25
N VAL A 47 9.23 -2.96 -9.07
CA VAL A 47 9.78 -2.63 -7.76
C VAL A 47 9.68 -1.14 -7.56
N CYS A 48 9.06 -0.73 -6.45
CA CYS A 48 8.96 0.65 -6.05
C CYS A 48 9.53 0.85 -4.65
N SER A 49 10.08 2.02 -4.38
CA SER A 49 10.49 2.49 -3.06
C SER A 49 9.62 3.66 -2.63
N MET A 50 9.43 3.83 -1.32
CA MET A 50 8.68 4.95 -0.78
C MET A 50 9.21 5.37 0.58
N LYS A 51 9.46 6.68 0.73
CA LYS A 51 9.61 7.29 2.05
C LYS A 51 8.23 7.48 2.67
N ILE A 52 7.99 6.92 3.84
CA ILE A 52 6.67 6.94 4.48
C ILE A 52 6.33 8.37 4.93
N PRO A 53 5.32 9.02 4.32
CA PRO A 53 4.92 10.36 4.74
C PRO A 53 4.06 10.27 6.00
N GLN A 54 4.18 11.27 6.88
CA GLN A 54 3.43 11.36 8.13
C GLN A 54 1.91 11.21 7.95
N ARG A 55 1.37 11.70 6.82
CA ARG A 55 -0.05 11.61 6.48
C ARG A 55 -0.59 10.18 6.28
N LEU A 56 0.28 9.20 6.06
CA LEU A 56 -0.10 7.79 5.86
C LEU A 56 0.16 6.93 7.10
N LEU A 57 0.50 7.55 8.23
CA LEU A 57 0.71 6.84 9.49
C LEU A 57 -0.62 6.55 10.20
N ASN A 58 -0.63 5.45 10.94
CA ASN A 58 -1.68 5.12 11.89
C ASN A 58 -1.37 5.75 13.27
N ALA A 59 -2.27 5.53 14.24
CA ALA A 59 -2.09 6.00 15.62
C ALA A 59 -0.86 5.39 16.35
N GLY A 60 -0.30 4.30 15.81
CA GLY A 60 0.92 3.65 16.30
C GLY A 60 2.20 4.13 15.60
N ASN A 61 2.15 5.23 14.84
CA ASN A 61 3.28 5.81 14.08
C ASN A 61 3.89 4.87 13.04
N SER A 62 3.16 3.84 12.60
CA SER A 62 3.55 3.00 11.47
C SER A 62 2.64 3.23 10.27
N LEU A 63 3.06 2.81 9.08
CA LEU A 63 2.25 2.88 7.87
C LEU A 63 0.88 2.25 8.11
N HIS A 64 -0.16 2.97 7.74
CA HIS A 64 -1.53 2.52 7.90
C HIS A 64 -1.79 1.29 7.02
N GLY A 65 -2.47 0.27 7.56
CA GLY A 65 -2.77 -0.95 6.82
C GLY A 65 -3.54 -0.66 5.53
N GLY A 66 -4.58 0.18 5.59
CA GLY A 66 -5.30 0.63 4.39
C GLY A 66 -4.44 1.36 3.36
N ALA A 67 -3.43 2.15 3.79
CA ALA A 67 -2.52 2.81 2.85
C ALA A 67 -1.58 1.80 2.18
N THR A 68 -1.16 0.77 2.93
CA THR A 68 -0.39 -0.37 2.41
C THR A 68 -1.19 -1.14 1.36
N ALA A 69 -2.45 -1.48 1.66
CA ALA A 69 -3.32 -2.21 0.73
C ALA A 69 -3.56 -1.42 -0.55
N ALA A 70 -3.74 -0.09 -0.46
CA ALA A 70 -3.87 0.78 -1.62
C ALA A 70 -2.58 0.85 -2.47
N LEU A 71 -1.39 0.85 -1.84
CA LEU A 71 -0.12 0.76 -2.58
C LEU A 71 -0.01 -0.56 -3.35
N VAL A 72 -0.33 -1.67 -2.69
CA VAL A 72 -0.34 -3.00 -3.30
C VAL A 72 -1.29 -3.03 -4.51
N ASP A 73 -2.50 -2.50 -4.37
CA ASP A 73 -3.50 -2.42 -5.44
C ASP A 73 -2.99 -1.66 -6.67
N VAL A 74 -2.47 -0.45 -6.44
CA VAL A 74 -2.00 0.43 -7.53
C VAL A 74 -0.77 -0.15 -8.23
N VAL A 75 0.23 -0.61 -7.48
CA VAL A 75 1.47 -1.15 -8.09
C VAL A 75 1.19 -2.49 -8.77
N GLY A 76 0.30 -3.32 -8.20
CA GLY A 76 -0.12 -4.57 -8.80
C GLY A 76 -0.88 -4.36 -10.10
N SER A 77 -1.81 -3.41 -10.12
CA SER A 77 -2.51 -3.00 -11.34
C SER A 77 -1.54 -2.47 -12.41
N ALA A 78 -0.50 -1.75 -12.00
CA ALA A 78 0.54 -1.24 -12.91
C ALA A 78 1.45 -2.34 -13.47
N ALA A 79 1.59 -3.49 -12.78
CA ALA A 79 2.41 -4.60 -13.26
C ALA A 79 1.75 -5.36 -14.42
N ILE A 80 0.43 -5.46 -14.49
CA ILE A 80 -0.30 -6.17 -15.55
C ILE A 80 0.05 -5.72 -16.98
N PRO A 81 0.08 -4.41 -17.31
CA PRO A 81 0.42 -3.99 -18.67
C PRO A 81 1.86 -4.31 -19.08
N THR A 82 2.77 -4.58 -18.14
CA THR A 82 4.18 -4.89 -18.44
C THR A 82 4.36 -6.23 -19.15
N VAL A 83 3.38 -7.14 -19.11
CA VAL A 83 3.39 -8.43 -19.85
C VAL A 83 2.63 -8.38 -21.19
N GLY A 84 2.28 -7.19 -21.69
CA GLY A 84 1.69 -7.02 -23.02
C GLY A 84 0.17 -6.89 -23.05
N TYR A 85 -0.51 -6.82 -21.90
CA TYR A 85 -1.91 -6.42 -21.82
C TYR A 85 -2.02 -4.89 -21.92
N SER A 86 -2.00 -4.35 -23.13
CA SER A 86 -2.16 -2.90 -23.38
C SER A 86 -3.63 -2.53 -23.71
N ALA A 87 -4.02 -1.32 -23.26
CA ALA A 87 -5.35 -0.69 -23.19
C ALA A 87 -6.28 -0.87 -24.43
N PRO A 88 -7.64 -0.87 -24.27
CA PRO A 88 -8.44 -0.03 -23.35
C PRO A 88 -9.01 -0.72 -22.10
N ASN A 89 -8.79 -2.02 -21.92
CA ASN A 89 -9.35 -2.79 -20.79
C ASN A 89 -8.36 -2.85 -19.62
N THR A 90 -8.14 -1.72 -18.94
CA THR A 90 -7.49 -1.76 -17.63
C THR A 90 -8.35 -2.64 -16.72
N GLY A 91 -7.80 -3.76 -16.26
CA GLY A 91 -8.48 -4.64 -15.34
C GLY A 91 -8.86 -3.92 -14.05
N VAL A 92 -9.89 -4.42 -13.37
CA VAL A 92 -10.24 -3.99 -12.02
C VAL A 92 -9.79 -5.06 -11.05
N SER A 93 -9.21 -4.65 -9.92
CA SER A 93 -8.88 -5.56 -8.83
C SER A 93 -10.17 -6.14 -8.25
N VAL A 94 -10.39 -7.44 -8.46
CA VAL A 94 -11.56 -8.17 -7.93
C VAL A 94 -11.31 -8.61 -6.49
N GLU A 95 -10.08 -8.99 -6.18
CA GLU A 95 -9.63 -9.42 -4.86
C GLU A 95 -8.20 -8.93 -4.62
N ILE A 96 -7.94 -8.44 -3.41
CA ILE A 96 -6.61 -8.05 -2.96
C ILE A 96 -6.37 -8.74 -1.62
N ASN A 97 -5.37 -9.61 -1.57
CA ASN A 97 -4.93 -10.25 -0.34
C ASN A 97 -3.60 -9.64 0.10
N VAL A 98 -3.57 -9.08 1.31
CA VAL A 98 -2.38 -8.47 1.91
C VAL A 98 -2.09 -9.13 3.24
N SER A 99 -0.89 -9.71 3.37
CA SER A 99 -0.37 -10.24 4.63
C SER A 99 0.61 -9.23 5.25
N TYR A 100 0.30 -8.77 6.46
CA TYR A 100 1.14 -7.83 7.20
C TYR A 100 2.13 -8.59 8.07
N LEU A 101 3.39 -8.66 7.61
CA LEU A 101 4.44 -9.39 8.32
C LEU A 101 5.13 -8.55 9.39
N ASP A 102 5.26 -7.24 9.18
CA ASP A 102 5.92 -6.33 10.11
C ASP A 102 5.44 -4.88 9.95
N ALA A 103 5.68 -4.06 10.97
CA ALA A 103 5.36 -2.65 10.98
C ALA A 103 6.43 -1.83 10.23
N ALA A 104 5.97 -0.99 9.30
CA ALA A 104 6.81 -0.03 8.61
C ALA A 104 6.72 1.34 9.28
N TYR A 105 7.73 1.75 10.02
CA TYR A 105 7.77 3.05 10.70
C TYR A 105 8.29 4.15 9.77
N ALA A 106 7.76 5.36 9.89
CA ALA A 106 8.37 6.52 9.24
C ALA A 106 9.75 6.79 9.85
N ASP A 107 10.72 7.10 8.98
CA ASP A 107 12.12 7.48 9.24
C ASP A 107 12.53 7.44 10.73
N VAL A 108 12.80 6.24 11.23
CA VAL A 108 13.40 6.04 12.55
C VAL A 108 14.91 6.04 12.36
N PHE A 109 15.55 7.17 12.65
CA PHE A 109 16.98 7.21 12.99
C PHE A 109 17.18 6.40 14.29
N HIS A 110 17.18 5.07 14.20
CA HIS A 110 17.55 4.22 15.32
C HIS A 110 19.06 3.99 15.29
N PHE A 111 19.78 4.76 16.10
CA PHE A 111 21.21 4.59 16.40
C PHE A 111 21.47 3.36 17.30
N LEU A 112 20.84 2.21 16.99
CA LEU A 112 21.00 1.00 17.78
C LEU A 112 21.52 -0.12 16.87
N THR A 113 22.85 -0.27 16.93
CA THR A 113 23.75 -1.30 16.35
C THR A 113 24.59 -0.84 15.14
N PRO A 114 25.92 -1.10 15.14
CA PRO A 114 26.84 -0.56 14.13
C PRO A 114 26.90 -1.35 12.81
N PHE A 115 25.98 -2.29 12.54
CA PHE A 115 26.12 -3.23 11.40
C PHE A 115 24.94 -3.33 10.43
N PHE A 116 23.80 -2.67 10.67
CA PHE A 116 22.68 -2.71 9.73
C PHE A 116 22.21 -1.31 9.35
N PHE A 117 22.63 -0.86 8.17
CA PHE A 117 22.05 0.29 7.49
C PHE A 117 20.78 -0.17 6.78
N PHE A 118 19.62 -0.06 7.44
CA PHE A 118 18.34 -0.23 6.75
C PHE A 118 18.03 1.07 6.01
N PRO A 119 17.89 1.06 4.67
CA PRO A 119 17.43 2.24 3.95
C PRO A 119 16.02 2.61 4.43
N SER A 120 15.77 3.90 4.65
CA SER A 120 14.51 4.50 5.13
C SER A 120 13.28 4.32 4.23
N SER A 121 13.34 3.39 3.28
CA SER A 121 12.37 3.20 2.22
C SER A 121 11.65 1.87 2.37
N VAL A 122 10.32 1.91 2.31
CA VAL A 122 9.50 0.71 2.13
C VAL A 122 9.57 0.32 0.66
N PHE A 123 9.81 -0.97 0.40
CA PHE A 123 9.78 -1.51 -0.96
C PHE A 123 8.45 -2.22 -1.21
N VAL A 124 7.83 -1.92 -2.35
CA VAL A 124 6.66 -2.62 -2.86
C VAL A 124 7.12 -3.41 -4.08
N ILE A 125 7.08 -4.73 -3.99
CA ILE A 125 7.41 -5.63 -5.09
C ILE A 125 6.12 -6.29 -5.55
N CYS A 126 5.81 -6.12 -6.82
CA CYS A 126 4.67 -6.74 -7.48
C CYS A 126 5.19 -7.66 -8.57
N ASP A 127 4.87 -8.95 -8.49
CA ASP A 127 5.07 -9.92 -9.56
C ASP A 127 3.70 -10.35 -10.10
N ALA A 128 3.53 -10.37 -11.41
CA ALA A 128 2.29 -10.72 -12.08
C ALA A 128 2.19 -12.23 -12.36
N ASN A 129 3.29 -12.98 -12.22
CA ASN A 129 3.31 -14.43 -12.36
C ASN A 129 2.97 -15.13 -11.04
N ASP A 130 3.34 -14.52 -9.90
CA ASP A 130 2.94 -14.95 -8.57
C ASP A 130 1.79 -14.06 -8.06
N LEU A 131 0.59 -14.62 -7.89
CA LEU A 131 -0.63 -13.93 -7.44
C LEU A 131 -0.55 -13.37 -5.99
N PHE A 132 0.65 -13.23 -5.42
CA PHE A 132 0.94 -12.83 -4.05
C PHE A 132 1.73 -11.52 -4.02
N PHE A 133 1.06 -10.45 -3.58
CA PHE A 133 1.70 -9.17 -3.33
C PHE A 133 2.33 -9.16 -1.93
N TRP A 134 3.65 -9.09 -1.88
CA TRP A 134 4.38 -9.03 -0.62
C TRP A 134 4.81 -7.60 -0.32
N LEU A 135 4.27 -7.01 0.76
CA LEU A 135 4.91 -5.86 1.40
C LEU A 135 6.07 -6.37 2.25
N TYR A 136 7.23 -6.59 1.64
CA TYR A 136 8.42 -6.99 2.37
C TYR A 136 9.00 -5.79 3.14
N ARG A 137 8.96 -5.85 4.47
CA ARG A 137 10.14 -5.41 5.23
C ARG A 137 11.22 -6.45 4.94
N MET A 138 12.40 -5.98 4.55
CA MET A 138 13.61 -6.73 4.18
C MET A 138 14.01 -7.79 5.23
N ILE A 139 13.28 -8.90 5.30
CA ILE A 139 13.77 -10.21 5.76
C ILE A 139 14.02 -10.97 4.46
N CYS A 140 15.28 -11.34 4.23
CA CYS A 140 15.76 -12.07 3.06
C CYS A 140 16.02 -11.25 1.78
N LEU A 141 16.82 -10.17 1.88
CA LEU A 141 17.97 -10.14 0.97
C LEU A 141 19.01 -11.03 1.64
N LEU A 142 19.23 -12.23 1.08
CA LEU A 142 20.21 -13.24 1.51
C LEU A 142 19.75 -14.17 2.66
N ASP A 143 19.07 -15.27 2.30
CA ASP A 143 19.18 -16.59 2.95
C ASP A 143 18.37 -17.58 2.08
N GLY A 144 18.90 -18.22 1.03
CA GLY A 144 20.25 -18.27 0.47
C GLY A 144 20.25 -18.78 -0.97
#